data_AF-A0A7S2M1L8-F1
#
_entry.id   AF-A0A7S2M1L8-F1
#
_cell.length_a   1.000
_cell.length_b   1.000
_cell.length_c   1.000
_cell.angle_alpha   90.00
_cell.angle_beta   90.00
_cell.angle_gamma   90.00
#
_symmetry.space_group_name_H-M   'P 1'
#
loop_
_entity.id
_entity.type
_entity.pdbx_description
1 polymer ?
#
loop_
_entity_poly.entity_id
_entity_poly.type
_entity_poly.pdbx_seq_one_letter_code
_entity_poly.pdbx_strand_id
1 'polypeptide(L)'
;MKKARIIAAVKSRIKRKTHKYGIEVPQSVEDAFRIDRENGNNMWQQALALEMNSIGVVITSIRDGAAIPPGLTRTSGHVIFDVKMDFRRKARWVLDGHRLLNQLP
;
A
#
# COMPACT_ATOMS: atom_id res chain seq x y z
N MET A 1 5.72 28.42 -5.36
CA MET A 1 7.11 27.97 -5.61
C MET A 1 7.75 27.20 -4.44
N LYS A 2 7.66 27.66 -3.17
CA LYS A 2 8.31 27.01 -2.00
C LYS A 2 7.82 25.57 -1.73
N LYS A 3 6.49 25.35 -1.73
CA LYS A 3 5.85 24.04 -1.49
C LYS A 3 6.27 22.99 -2.53
N ALA A 4 6.32 23.37 -3.82
CA ALA A 4 6.75 22.49 -4.90
C ALA A 4 8.23 22.08 -4.78
N ARG A 5 9.12 23.02 -4.40
CA ARG A 5 10.53 22.72 -4.12
C ARG A 5 10.71 21.76 -2.94
N ILE A 6 9.93 21.94 -1.88
CA ILE A 6 9.94 21.04 -0.72
C ILE A 6 9.49 19.63 -1.14
N ILE A 7 8.39 19.51 -1.89
CA ILE A 7 7.90 18.22 -2.40
C ILE A 7 8.95 17.55 -3.30
N ALA A 8 9.60 18.31 -4.19
CA ALA A 8 10.65 17.79 -5.05
C ALA A 8 11.88 17.31 -4.26
N ALA A 9 12.29 18.05 -3.23
CA ALA A 9 13.40 17.68 -2.36
C ALA A 9 13.10 16.44 -1.50
N VAL A 10 11.86 16.29 -1.02
CA VAL A 10 11.43 15.06 -0.32
C VAL A 10 11.44 13.88 -1.27
N LYS A 11 10.91 14.05 -2.50
CA LYS A 11 10.93 13.01 -3.53
C LYS A 11 12.34 12.59 -3.93
N SER A 12 13.30 13.52 -3.99
CA SER A 12 14.70 13.22 -4.32
C SER A 12 15.49 12.60 -3.15
N ARG A 13 15.17 12.97 -1.90
CA ARG A 13 15.84 12.45 -0.69
C ARG A 13 15.47 11.00 -0.38
N ILE A 14 14.28 10.55 -0.78
CA ILE A 14 13.94 9.13 -0.76
C ILE A 14 14.78 8.47 -1.85
N LYS A 15 15.97 7.99 -1.49
CA LYS A 15 16.76 7.07 -2.32
C LYS A 15 15.87 5.84 -2.52
N ARG A 16 15.10 5.81 -3.60
CA ARG A 16 14.24 4.68 -3.94
C ARG A 16 15.16 3.48 -4.09
N LYS A 17 15.28 2.66 -3.04
CA LYS A 17 15.78 1.31 -3.19
C LYS A 17 14.69 0.60 -3.97
N THR A 18 14.78 0.69 -5.29
CA THR A 18 13.93 -0.05 -6.22
C THR A 18 14.08 -1.54 -5.95
N HIS A 19 15.23 -1.96 -5.40
CA HIS A 19 15.53 -3.35 -5.10
C HIS A 19 15.95 -3.55 -3.64
N LYS A 20 15.46 -4.64 -3.04
CA LYS A 20 15.91 -5.17 -1.75
C LYS A 20 16.34 -6.63 -1.97
N TYR A 21 17.57 -6.94 -1.59
CA TYR A 21 18.20 -8.26 -1.85
C TYR A 21 18.12 -8.71 -3.32
N GLY A 22 18.26 -7.78 -4.27
CA GLY A 22 18.18 -8.07 -5.71
C GLY A 22 16.76 -8.22 -6.27
N ILE A 23 15.72 -8.11 -5.44
CA ILE A 23 14.32 -8.21 -5.85
C ILE A 23 13.73 -6.81 -5.93
N GLU A 24 13.09 -6.49 -7.05
CA GLU A 24 12.34 -5.25 -7.23
C GLU A 24 11.16 -5.16 -6.24
N VAL A 25 11.08 -4.08 -5.48
CA VAL A 25 10.04 -3.85 -4.48
C VAL A 25 8.97 -2.92 -5.06
N PRO A 26 7.71 -3.38 -5.17
CA PRO A 26 6.64 -2.59 -5.76
C PRO A 26 6.33 -1.31 -4.99
N GLN A 27 5.94 -0.26 -5.72
CA GLN A 27 5.45 0.99 -5.11
C GLN A 27 3.92 1.07 -5.01
N SER A 28 3.21 0.22 -5.75
CA SER A 28 1.75 0.12 -5.74
C SER A 28 1.30 -1.30 -6.05
N VAL A 29 -0.01 -1.57 -5.96
CA VAL A 29 -0.59 -2.87 -6.30
C VAL A 29 -0.46 -3.16 -7.80
N GLU A 30 -0.63 -2.14 -8.64
CA GLU A 30 -0.46 -2.25 -10.09
C GLU A 30 0.99 -2.58 -10.44
N ASP A 31 1.94 -1.96 -9.73
CA ASP A 31 3.36 -2.21 -9.88
C ASP A 31 3.73 -3.64 -9.45
N ALA A 32 3.08 -4.15 -8.40
CA ALA A 32 3.26 -5.53 -7.95
C ALA A 32 2.81 -6.53 -9.02
N PHE A 33 1.66 -6.28 -9.66
CA PHE A 33 1.15 -7.13 -10.74
C PHE A 33 2.04 -7.04 -12.00
N ARG A 34 2.57 -5.86 -12.30
CA ARG A 34 3.54 -5.67 -13.38
C ARG A 34 4.80 -6.51 -13.15
N ILE A 35 5.42 -6.41 -11.97
CA ILE A 35 6.64 -7.13 -11.61
C ILE A 35 6.43 -8.65 -11.65
N ASP A 36 5.30 -9.12 -11.13
CA ASP A 36 4.93 -10.54 -11.19
C ASP A 36 4.82 -11.03 -12.64
N ARG A 37 4.12 -10.27 -13.50
CA ARG A 37 3.97 -10.58 -14.93
C ARG A 37 5.30 -10.61 -15.67
N GLU A 38 6.16 -9.63 -15.45
CA GLU A 38 7.49 -9.55 -16.08
C GLU A 38 8.40 -10.71 -15.65
N ASN A 39 8.28 -11.17 -14.40
CA ASN A 39 9.04 -12.30 -13.88
C ASN A 39 8.38 -13.66 -14.15
N GLY A 40 7.20 -13.71 -14.78
CA GLY A 40 6.47 -14.95 -15.02
C GLY A 40 6.03 -15.68 -13.74
N ASN A 41 5.79 -14.96 -12.65
CA ASN A 41 5.33 -15.53 -11.38
C ASN A 41 4.18 -14.72 -10.77
N ASN A 42 3.78 -15.05 -9.54
CA ASN A 42 2.71 -14.38 -8.81
C ASN A 42 3.09 -14.13 -7.34
N MET A 43 4.39 -13.92 -7.05
CA MET A 43 4.87 -13.87 -5.67
C MET A 43 4.33 -12.66 -4.90
N TRP A 44 4.24 -11.49 -5.54
CA TRP A 44 3.68 -10.30 -4.90
C TRP A 44 2.16 -10.40 -4.76
N GLN A 45 1.47 -10.95 -5.77
CA GLN A 45 0.04 -11.27 -5.71
C GLN A 45 -0.30 -12.20 -4.56
N GLN A 46 0.48 -13.27 -4.36
CA GLN A 46 0.29 -14.19 -3.23
C GLN A 46 0.49 -13.47 -1.89
N ALA A 47 1.53 -12.65 -1.75
CA ALA A 47 1.76 -11.86 -0.54
C ALA A 47 0.61 -10.88 -0.25
N LEU A 48 0.07 -10.25 -1.28
CA LEU A 48 -1.09 -9.36 -1.18
C LEU A 48 -2.35 -10.13 -0.76
N ALA A 49 -2.62 -11.29 -1.37
CA ALA A 49 -3.79 -12.11 -1.05
C ALA A 49 -3.76 -12.58 0.43
N LEU A 50 -2.60 -12.97 0.94
CA LEU A 50 -2.45 -13.33 2.36
C LEU A 50 -2.81 -12.17 3.29
N GLU A 51 -2.39 -10.95 2.95
CA GLU A 51 -2.75 -9.77 3.71
C GLU A 51 -4.26 -9.49 3.63
N MET A 52 -4.81 -9.46 2.42
CA MET A 52 -6.24 -9.17 2.19
C MET A 52 -7.14 -10.21 2.88
N ASN A 53 -6.75 -11.47 2.91
CA ASN A 53 -7.47 -12.52 3.64
C ASN A 53 -7.42 -12.30 5.16
N SER A 54 -6.29 -11.82 5.68
CA SER A 54 -6.14 -11.53 7.11
C SER A 54 -6.95 -10.32 7.56
N ILE A 55 -7.01 -9.26 6.74
CA ILE A 55 -7.71 -8.00 7.09
C ILE A 55 -9.16 -7.98 6.62
N GLY A 56 -9.54 -8.84 5.67
CA GLY A 56 -10.87 -8.86 5.05
C GLY A 56 -12.01 -9.13 6.04
N VAL A 57 -11.72 -9.73 7.19
CA VAL A 57 -12.68 -9.88 8.30
C VAL A 57 -13.07 -8.53 8.90
N VAL A 58 -12.15 -7.56 8.91
CA VAL A 58 -12.32 -6.23 9.52
C VAL A 58 -12.72 -5.18 8.48
N ILE A 59 -12.27 -5.35 7.24
CA ILE A 59 -12.58 -4.42 6.14
C ILE A 59 -13.83 -4.93 5.42
N THR A 60 -15.00 -4.55 5.95
CA THR A 60 -16.24 -4.63 5.18
C THR A 60 -16.13 -3.67 4.01
N SER A 61 -16.04 -4.20 2.79
CA SER A 61 -16.09 -3.39 1.57
C SER A 61 -17.47 -2.74 1.47
N ILE A 62 -17.58 -1.49 1.89
CA ILE A 62 -18.74 -0.65 1.59
C ILE A 62 -18.61 -0.31 0.11
N ARG A 63 -19.51 -0.86 -0.73
CA ARG A 63 -19.57 -0.50 -2.15
C ARG A 63 -19.67 1.01 -2.31
N ASP A 64 -19.01 1.55 -3.33
CA ASP A 64 -19.11 2.96 -3.68
C ASP A 64 -20.58 3.39 -3.77
N GLY A 65 -20.98 4.37 -2.95
CA GLY A 65 -22.34 4.90 -2.90
C GLY A 65 -23.26 4.32 -1.82
N ALA A 66 -22.85 3.27 -1.08
CA ALA A 66 -23.61 2.81 0.07
C ALA A 66 -23.43 3.76 1.27
N ALA A 67 -24.55 4.05 1.95
CA ALA A 67 -24.52 4.87 3.17
C ALA A 67 -23.66 4.18 4.23
N ILE A 68 -22.71 4.92 4.78
CA ILE A 68 -21.88 4.45 5.88
C ILE A 68 -22.81 4.26 7.08
N PRO A 69 -22.90 3.05 7.67
CA PRO A 69 -23.77 2.86 8.83
C PRO A 69 -23.35 3.78 9.98
N PRO A 70 -24.30 4.26 10.81
CA PRO A 70 -23.99 5.11 11.95
C PRO A 70 -22.94 4.45 12.85
N GLY A 71 -21.84 5.15 13.15
CA GLY A 71 -20.73 4.65 13.97
C GLY A 71 -19.51 4.15 13.20
N LEU A 72 -19.55 4.12 11.85
CA LEU A 72 -18.38 3.80 11.01
C LEU A 72 -17.80 5.08 10.38
N THR A 73 -16.46 5.14 10.32
CA THR A 73 -15.74 6.25 9.65
C THR A 73 -15.09 5.74 8.37
N ARG A 74 -15.40 6.39 7.23
CA ARG A 74 -14.74 6.09 5.96
C ARG A 74 -13.27 6.45 6.07
N THR A 75 -12.41 5.43 5.97
CA THR A 75 -10.97 5.63 6.04
C THR A 75 -10.30 5.11 4.79
N SER A 76 -9.30 5.83 4.29
CA SER A 76 -8.43 5.35 3.21
C SER A 76 -7.18 4.69 3.79
N GLY A 77 -6.55 3.84 2.98
CA GLY A 77 -5.29 3.21 3.33
C GLY A 77 -4.48 2.91 2.08
N HIS A 78 -3.25 2.44 2.28
CA HIS A 78 -2.34 2.05 1.23
C HIS A 78 -1.64 0.74 1.58
N VAL A 79 -1.14 0.05 0.55
CA VAL A 79 -0.37 -1.19 0.75
C VAL A 79 1.12 -0.84 0.71
N ILE A 80 1.87 -1.34 1.69
CA ILE A 80 3.33 -1.29 1.71
C ILE A 80 3.90 -2.68 1.39
N PHE A 81 4.99 -2.70 0.63
CA PHE A 81 5.67 -3.92 0.19
C PHE A 81 7.07 -4.00 0.79
N ASP A 82 7.51 -5.22 1.10
CA ASP A 82 8.87 -5.48 1.59
C ASP A 82 9.35 -6.90 1.21
N VAL A 83 10.66 -7.12 1.31
CA VAL A 83 11.31 -8.42 1.12
C VAL A 83 11.97 -8.83 2.43
N LYS A 84 11.67 -10.05 2.88
CA LYS A 84 12.31 -10.66 4.07
C LYS A 84 13.70 -11.18 3.75
N MET A 85 14.50 -11.49 4.78
CA MET A 85 15.84 -12.06 4.60
C MET A 85 15.83 -13.45 3.93
N ASP A 86 14.72 -14.18 4.02
CA ASP A 86 14.47 -15.44 3.32
C ASP A 86 13.84 -15.25 1.92
N PHE A 87 13.96 -14.04 1.36
CA PHE A 87 13.45 -13.64 0.03
C PHE A 87 11.93 -13.71 -0.17
N ARG A 88 11.15 -14.00 0.88
CA ARG A 88 9.69 -13.96 0.78
C ARG A 88 9.20 -12.52 0.59
N ARG A 89 8.17 -12.39 -0.25
CA ARG A 89 7.44 -11.16 -0.49
C ARG A 89 6.51 -10.90 0.68
N LYS A 90 6.43 -9.64 1.11
CA LYS A 90 5.57 -9.20 2.21
C LYS A 90 4.73 -8.01 1.73
N ALA A 91 3.43 -8.06 1.98
CA ALA A 91 2.52 -6.95 1.81
C ALA A 91 1.85 -6.62 3.15
N ARG A 92 1.56 -5.35 3.39
CA ARG A 92 0.79 -4.89 4.56
C ARG A 92 -0.15 -3.75 4.17
N TRP A 93 -1.40 -3.82 4.59
CA TRP A 93 -2.32 -2.71 4.47
C TRP A 93 -2.14 -1.76 5.65
N VAL A 94 -2.10 -0.46 5.37
CA VAL A 94 -1.85 0.58 6.36
C VAL A 94 -2.91 1.65 6.23
N LEU A 95 -3.55 1.97 7.35
CA LEU A 95 -4.50 3.07 7.47
C LEU A 95 -3.82 4.41 7.28
N ASP A 96 -4.43 5.33 6.52
CA ASP A 96 -3.94 6.70 6.39
C ASP A 96 -4.27 7.54 7.64
N GLY A 97 -3.62 7.25 8.77
CA GLY A 97 -3.91 7.88 10.06
C GLY A 97 -3.86 9.41 10.05
N HIS A 98 -3.00 10.02 9.22
CA HIS A 98 -2.91 11.47 9.10
C HIS A 98 -4.18 12.11 8.48
N ARG A 99 -4.99 11.34 7.73
CA ARG A 99 -6.23 11.83 7.12
C ARG A 99 -7.42 11.82 8.06
N LEU A 100 -7.35 11.07 9.17
CA LEU A 100 -8.43 10.95 10.15
C LEU A 100 -8.58 12.19 11.05
N LEU A 101 -7.48 12.87 11.38
CA LEU A 101 -7.50 14.05 12.27
C LEU A 101 -8.24 15.26 11.67
N ASN A 102 -8.41 15.32 10.35
CA ASN A 102 -9.10 16.42 9.67
C ASN A 102 -10.61 16.16 9.48
N GLN A 103 -11.15 15.07 10.05
CA GLN A 103 -12.55 14.68 9.91
C GLN A 103 -13.32 14.64 11.25
N LEU A 104 -12.67 14.99 12.36
CA LEU A 104 -13.36 15.23 13.62
C LEU A 104 -13.82 16.72 13.66
N PRO A 105 -15.08 17.00 14.04
CA PRO A 105 -15.57 18.37 14.19
C PRO A 105 -14.82 19.15 15.27
#